data_AF-A3VXZ8-F1
#
_entry.id   AF-A3VXZ8-F1
#
_cell.length_a   1.000
_cell.length_b   1.000
_cell.length_c   1.000
_cell.angle_alpha   90.00
_cell.angle_beta   90.00
_cell.angle_gamma   90.00
#
_symmetry.space_group_name_H-M   'P 1'
#
loop_
_entity.id
_entity.type
_entity.pdbx_description
1 polymer ?
#
loop_
_entity_poly.entity_id
_entity_poly.type
_entity_poly.pdbx_seq_one_letter_code
_entity_poly.pdbx_strand_id
1 'polypeptide(L)'
;MSTLPPTRLTVPLRLSVFVDADNISVTHAQTILDLARRHGAPDQLRAYGNVGLLPDWDKVPGFQFIHSGSGKNATDMLMCIDAMERALSDQCAAVLLVSSDQDFTHLATRLRGYGLTVIGAGEAKTLERFRAACSEFQVLSFNPPISTPVSQAKSEAAPPVYVTDLDQKIRNVIRDCKDPSGLEVRILSTRMFRDQGVKLSDIHVKNWRAYLSKYPDLYTLDSKGPNAKVRYRPEAFRNAPA
;
A
#
# COMPACT_ATOMS: atom_id res chain seq x y z
N MET A 1 24.19 -52.18 -6.41
CA MET A 1 24.53 -50.80 -6.85
C MET A 1 23.23 -50.04 -6.98
N SER A 2 22.90 -49.18 -6.02
CA SER A 2 21.66 -48.41 -6.00
C SER A 2 21.91 -47.08 -6.71
N THR A 3 21.44 -46.93 -7.94
CA THR A 3 21.50 -45.68 -8.69
C THR A 3 20.27 -44.85 -8.37
N LEU A 4 20.37 -43.99 -7.36
CA LEU A 4 19.39 -42.90 -7.18
C LEU A 4 19.45 -42.00 -8.42
N PRO A 5 18.30 -41.56 -8.97
CA PRO A 5 18.29 -40.64 -10.09
C PRO A 5 18.91 -39.29 -9.67
N PRO A 6 19.58 -38.57 -10.59
CA PRO A 6 20.14 -37.27 -10.28
C PRO A 6 19.00 -36.32 -9.94
N THR A 7 18.88 -35.95 -8.67
CA THR A 7 18.04 -34.83 -8.25
C THR A 7 18.59 -33.57 -8.93
N ARG A 8 17.94 -33.09 -9.99
CA ARG A 8 18.21 -31.73 -10.49
C ARG A 8 17.87 -30.80 -9.33
N LEU A 9 18.89 -30.31 -8.63
CA LEU A 9 18.76 -29.17 -7.74
C LEU A 9 18.38 -27.98 -8.63
N THR A 10 17.09 -27.71 -8.75
CA THR A 10 16.61 -26.47 -9.37
C THR A 10 17.02 -25.34 -8.45
N VAL A 11 18.06 -24.59 -8.83
CA VAL A 11 18.48 -23.39 -8.10
C VAL A 11 17.27 -22.44 -8.08
N PRO A 12 16.80 -22.01 -6.90
CA PRO A 12 15.66 -21.11 -6.83
C PRO A 12 15.97 -19.79 -7.55
N LEU A 13 14.98 -19.25 -8.25
CA LEU A 13 15.09 -18.00 -9.01
C LEU A 13 15.56 -16.88 -8.08
N ARG A 14 16.71 -16.26 -8.40
CA ARG A 14 17.23 -15.12 -7.62
C ARG A 14 16.32 -13.92 -7.81
N LEU A 15 15.81 -13.40 -6.71
CA LEU A 15 14.84 -12.31 -6.68
C LEU A 15 15.39 -11.13 -5.88
N SER A 16 15.31 -9.93 -6.43
CA SER A 16 15.71 -8.70 -5.73
C SER A 16 14.49 -7.83 -5.42
N VAL A 17 14.40 -7.35 -4.18
CA VAL A 17 13.27 -6.60 -3.64
C VAL A 17 13.64 -5.13 -3.49
N PHE A 18 12.78 -4.26 -4.00
CA PHE A 18 12.89 -2.81 -3.94
C PHE A 18 11.59 -2.23 -3.36
N VAL A 19 11.68 -1.60 -2.19
CA VAL A 19 10.54 -1.04 -1.48
C VAL A 19 10.63 0.47 -1.42
N ASP A 20 9.54 1.14 -1.80
CA ASP A 20 9.34 2.57 -1.61
C ASP A 20 8.88 2.84 -0.17
N ALA A 21 9.83 3.12 0.72
CA ALA A 21 9.59 3.28 2.16
C ALA A 21 8.90 4.60 2.52
N ASP A 22 8.91 5.60 1.63
CA ASP A 22 8.18 6.85 1.83
C ASP A 22 6.67 6.63 1.68
N ASN A 23 6.25 5.68 0.84
CA ASN A 23 4.86 5.38 0.56
C ASN A 23 4.35 4.05 1.17
N ILE A 24 5.25 3.14 1.56
CA ILE A 24 4.90 1.82 2.09
C ILE A 24 5.34 1.72 3.57
N SER A 25 4.35 1.46 4.43
CA SER A 25 4.59 1.27 5.87
C SER A 25 5.42 0.01 6.15
N VAL A 26 6.32 0.11 7.13
CA VAL A 26 7.13 -1.00 7.67
C VAL A 26 6.30 -2.19 8.15
N THR A 27 5.03 -1.97 8.49
CA THR A 27 4.09 -3.03 8.88
C THR A 27 3.89 -4.09 7.80
N HIS A 28 4.16 -3.77 6.53
CA HIS A 28 4.09 -4.73 5.42
C HIS A 28 5.36 -5.56 5.22
N ALA A 29 6.43 -5.30 5.96
CA ALA A 29 7.73 -5.91 5.70
C ALA A 29 7.71 -7.45 5.71
N GLN A 30 6.99 -8.06 6.66
CA GLN A 30 6.84 -9.51 6.73
C GLN A 30 6.06 -10.05 5.51
N THR A 31 4.95 -9.41 5.15
CA THR A 31 4.16 -9.76 3.96
C THR A 31 4.98 -9.66 2.67
N ILE A 32 5.83 -8.63 2.55
CA ILE A 32 6.73 -8.45 1.41
C ILE A 32 7.78 -9.55 1.36
N LEU A 33 8.36 -9.91 2.50
CA LEU A 33 9.33 -10.99 2.60
C LEU A 33 8.73 -12.35 2.24
N ASP A 34 7.51 -12.62 2.69
CA ASP A 34 6.80 -13.86 2.38
C ASP A 34 6.38 -13.90 0.90
N LEU A 35 5.97 -12.77 0.33
CA LEU A 35 5.75 -12.64 -1.10
C LEU A 35 7.04 -12.94 -1.87
N ALA A 36 8.16 -12.31 -1.51
CA ALA A 36 9.44 -12.53 -2.17
C ALA A 36 9.85 -14.02 -2.15
N ARG A 37 9.71 -14.69 -1.01
CA ARG A 37 10.02 -16.13 -0.84
C ARG A 37 9.11 -17.05 -1.65
N ARG A 38 7.86 -16.65 -1.93
CA ARG A 38 6.95 -17.42 -2.79
C ARG A 38 7.35 -17.36 -4.27
N HIS A 39 7.99 -16.27 -4.70
CA HIS A 39 8.38 -16.07 -6.10
C HIS A 39 9.85 -16.37 -6.40
N GLY A 40 10.70 -16.53 -5.38
CA GLY A 40 12.10 -16.86 -5.57
C GLY A 40 12.90 -16.90 -4.28
N ALA A 41 14.21 -16.97 -4.41
CA ALA A 41 15.15 -16.77 -3.31
C ALA A 41 15.52 -15.29 -3.25
N PRO A 42 15.01 -14.52 -2.26
CA PRO A 42 15.38 -13.12 -2.11
C PRO A 42 16.85 -13.01 -1.76
N ASP A 43 17.63 -12.32 -2.59
CA ASP A 43 19.06 -12.13 -2.40
C ASP A 43 19.47 -10.69 -2.10
N GLN A 44 18.57 -9.75 -2.36
CA GLN A 44 18.67 -8.35 -2.01
C GLN A 44 17.30 -7.89 -1.54
N LEU A 45 17.23 -7.23 -0.38
CA LEU A 45 16.02 -6.56 0.08
C LEU A 45 16.39 -5.14 0.49
N ARG A 46 15.91 -4.15 -0.27
CA ARG A 46 16.19 -2.74 -0.02
C ARG A 46 14.92 -1.94 0.14
N ALA A 47 14.92 -1.05 1.12
CA ALA A 47 13.85 -0.09 1.38
C ALA A 47 14.41 1.33 1.21
N TYR A 48 13.85 2.11 0.29
CA TYR A 48 14.34 3.43 -0.12
C TYR A 48 13.46 4.51 0.47
N GLY A 49 14.06 5.50 1.13
CA GLY A 49 13.29 6.62 1.63
C GLY A 49 14.12 7.68 2.35
N ASN A 50 13.44 8.72 2.82
CA ASN A 50 14.07 9.76 3.60
C ASN A 50 14.07 9.38 5.09
N VAL A 51 15.26 9.26 5.69
CA VAL A 51 15.43 8.93 7.12
C VAL A 51 14.73 9.94 8.04
N GLY A 52 14.55 11.19 7.59
CA GLY A 52 13.85 12.23 8.34
C GLY A 52 12.32 12.17 8.24
N LEU A 53 11.75 11.32 7.38
CA LEU A 53 10.29 11.22 7.19
C LEU A 53 9.71 9.97 7.85
N LEU A 54 10.41 8.82 7.88
CA LEU A 54 9.93 7.59 8.52
C LEU A 54 11.10 6.63 8.88
N PRO A 55 11.41 6.39 10.17
CA PRO A 55 12.40 5.39 10.59
C PRO A 55 11.72 4.07 11.02
N ASP A 56 12.40 2.93 10.82
CA ASP A 56 12.15 1.58 11.39
C ASP A 56 12.42 0.47 10.36
N TRP A 57 12.47 0.80 9.07
CA TRP A 57 12.88 -0.16 8.02
C TRP A 57 14.31 -0.67 8.23
N ASP A 58 15.18 0.13 8.85
CA ASP A 58 16.54 -0.23 9.27
C ASP A 58 16.56 -1.29 10.39
N LYS A 59 15.46 -1.46 11.12
CA LYS A 59 15.32 -2.44 12.22
C LYS A 59 14.73 -3.77 11.76
N VAL A 60 14.22 -3.85 10.53
CA VAL A 60 13.63 -5.09 10.01
C VAL A 60 14.75 -6.04 9.55
N PRO A 61 14.86 -7.25 10.14
CA PRO A 61 15.89 -8.20 9.74
C PRO A 61 15.82 -8.55 8.25
N GLY A 62 16.97 -8.48 7.58
CA GLY A 62 17.12 -8.81 6.16
C GLY A 62 16.88 -7.65 5.21
N PHE A 63 16.20 -6.57 5.63
CA PHE A 63 16.09 -5.36 4.82
C PHE A 63 17.27 -4.43 5.07
N GLN A 64 17.80 -3.87 4.00
CA GLN A 64 18.76 -2.77 4.02
C GLN A 64 18.02 -1.47 3.73
N PHE A 65 18.01 -0.53 4.67
CA PHE A 65 17.49 0.80 4.42
C PHE A 65 18.48 1.64 3.62
N ILE A 66 18.00 2.32 2.57
CA ILE A 66 18.78 3.17 1.67
C ILE A 66 18.23 4.59 1.75
N HIS A 67 19.03 5.49 2.30
CA HIS A 67 18.64 6.89 2.41
C HIS A 67 18.74 7.61 1.05
N SER A 68 17.63 8.19 0.58
CA SER A 68 17.53 8.87 -0.71
C SER A 68 17.79 10.39 -0.67
N GLY A 69 17.90 10.99 0.52
CA GLY A 69 17.97 12.45 0.69
C GLY A 69 16.59 13.11 0.75
N SER A 70 16.52 14.43 0.48
CA SER A 70 15.32 15.27 0.69
C SER A 70 14.68 15.82 -0.60
N GLY A 71 15.11 15.34 -1.78
CA GLY A 71 14.55 15.77 -3.06
C GLY A 71 13.19 15.11 -3.34
N LYS A 72 12.27 15.86 -3.97
CA LYS A 72 10.88 15.40 -4.24
C LYS A 72 10.80 14.02 -4.93
N ASN A 73 11.72 13.73 -5.84
CA ASN A 73 11.75 12.47 -6.61
C ASN A 73 13.02 11.65 -6.31
N ALA A 74 13.72 11.96 -5.21
CA ALA A 74 15.03 11.37 -4.94
C ALA A 74 14.92 9.86 -4.67
N THR A 75 13.89 9.45 -3.92
CA THR A 75 13.58 8.04 -3.63
C THR A 75 13.31 7.26 -4.91
N ASP A 76 12.43 7.77 -5.77
CA ASP A 76 12.06 7.10 -7.03
C ASP A 76 13.25 6.96 -7.97
N MET A 77 14.06 8.03 -8.13
CA MET A 77 15.24 8.00 -8.99
C MET A 77 16.28 7.00 -8.49
N LEU A 78 16.57 6.99 -7.19
CA LEU A 78 17.56 6.07 -6.62
C LEU A 78 17.10 4.61 -6.74
N MET A 79 15.83 4.34 -6.45
CA MET A 79 15.27 3.00 -6.61
C MET A 79 15.28 2.55 -8.08
N CYS A 80 14.98 3.44 -9.03
CA CYS A 80 15.08 3.14 -10.46
C CYS A 80 16.51 2.81 -10.89
N ILE A 81 17.50 3.57 -10.43
CA ILE A 81 18.91 3.35 -10.75
C ILE A 81 19.34 1.96 -10.27
N ASP A 82 19.10 1.64 -8.99
CA ASP A 82 19.48 0.36 -8.40
C ASP A 82 18.76 -0.82 -9.06
N ALA A 83 17.46 -0.69 -9.37
CA ALA A 83 16.70 -1.75 -10.03
C ALA A 83 17.24 -2.04 -11.43
N MET A 84 17.61 -1.00 -12.17
CA MET A 84 18.19 -1.13 -13.51
C MET A 84 19.61 -1.70 -13.48
N GLU A 85 20.45 -1.28 -12.54
CA GLU A 85 21.78 -1.86 -12.33
C GLU A 85 21.66 -3.36 -12.01
N ARG A 86 20.71 -3.71 -11.13
CA ARG A 86 20.44 -5.09 -10.75
C ARG A 86 19.99 -5.95 -11.93
N ALA A 87 19.20 -5.38 -12.84
CA ALA A 87 18.77 -6.06 -14.07
C ALA A 87 19.90 -6.23 -15.08
N LEU A 88 20.74 -5.21 -15.28
CA LEU A 88 21.83 -5.23 -16.26
C LEU A 88 23.05 -6.05 -15.82
N SER A 89 23.15 -6.35 -14.52
CA SER A 89 24.22 -7.19 -13.97
C SER A 89 24.01 -8.70 -14.18
N ASP A 90 22.88 -9.14 -14.75
CA ASP A 90 22.47 -10.56 -14.90
C ASP A 90 22.46 -11.37 -13.59
N GLN A 91 22.45 -10.68 -12.44
CA GLN A 91 22.52 -11.34 -11.14
C GLN A 91 21.13 -11.71 -10.59
N CYS A 92 20.02 -11.35 -11.26
CA CYS A 92 18.66 -11.71 -10.83
C CYS A 92 17.79 -12.14 -12.03
N ALA A 93 16.85 -13.05 -11.78
CA ALA A 93 15.87 -13.49 -12.77
C ALA A 93 14.48 -12.88 -12.49
N ALA A 94 14.27 -12.35 -11.29
CA ALA A 94 13.04 -11.71 -10.88
C ALA A 94 13.30 -10.48 -10.01
N VAL A 95 12.36 -9.55 -10.05
CA VAL A 95 12.38 -8.33 -9.24
C VAL A 95 11.00 -8.11 -8.62
N LEU A 96 10.98 -7.72 -7.35
CA LEU A 96 9.78 -7.31 -6.63
C LEU A 96 9.83 -5.80 -6.42
N LEU A 97 8.97 -5.08 -7.13
CA LEU A 97 8.79 -3.62 -6.98
C LEU A 97 7.61 -3.36 -6.05
N VAL A 98 7.88 -2.80 -4.87
CA VAL A 98 6.86 -2.51 -3.87
C VAL A 98 6.62 -1.00 -3.79
N SER A 99 5.59 -0.54 -4.49
CA SER A 99 5.14 0.85 -4.46
C SER A 99 3.68 0.96 -4.89
N SER A 100 3.02 2.05 -4.48
CA SER A 100 1.71 2.43 -5.00
C SER A 100 1.78 3.56 -6.04
N ASP A 101 2.98 4.08 -6.35
CA ASP A 101 3.18 5.11 -7.36
C ASP A 101 3.11 4.52 -8.77
N GLN A 102 2.40 5.23 -9.64
CA GLN A 102 2.30 4.91 -11.05
C GLN A 102 3.57 5.21 -11.84
N ASP A 103 4.48 6.02 -11.31
CA ASP A 103 5.67 6.46 -12.04
C ASP A 103 6.66 5.29 -12.30
N PHE A 104 6.54 4.18 -11.56
CA PHE A 104 7.27 2.92 -11.80
C PHE A 104 6.76 2.10 -13.00
N THR A 105 5.69 2.52 -13.67
CA THR A 105 5.15 1.82 -14.86
C THR A 105 6.20 1.60 -15.95
N HIS A 106 7.01 2.63 -16.24
CA HIS A 106 8.05 2.53 -17.28
C HIS A 106 9.21 1.65 -16.85
N LEU A 107 9.60 1.71 -15.56
CA LEU A 107 10.61 0.83 -14.99
C LEU A 107 10.18 -0.63 -15.12
N ALA A 108 8.96 -0.98 -14.68
CA ALA A 108 8.43 -2.34 -14.78
C ALA A 108 8.41 -2.86 -16.22
N THR A 109 7.96 -2.02 -17.16
CA THR A 109 7.95 -2.37 -18.58
C THR A 109 9.37 -2.63 -19.11
N ARG A 110 10.34 -1.81 -18.70
CA ARG A 110 11.73 -1.94 -19.14
C ARG A 110 12.40 -3.18 -18.58
N LEU A 111 12.20 -3.49 -17.30
CA LEU A 111 12.72 -4.69 -16.64
C LEU A 111 12.18 -5.97 -17.30
N ARG A 112 10.88 -6.00 -17.64
CA ARG A 112 10.30 -7.10 -18.44
C ARG A 112 10.90 -7.19 -19.85
N GLY A 113 11.20 -6.06 -20.46
CA GLY A 113 11.90 -5.99 -21.75
C GLY A 113 13.28 -6.65 -21.73
N TYR A 114 13.95 -6.68 -20.57
CA TYR A 114 15.20 -7.42 -20.35
C TYR A 114 15.00 -8.91 -20.01
N GLY A 115 13.75 -9.39 -19.99
CA GLY A 115 13.42 -10.79 -19.70
C GLY A 115 13.24 -11.12 -18.21
N LEU A 116 13.26 -10.14 -17.32
CA LEU A 116 13.04 -10.37 -15.90
C LEU A 116 11.55 -10.58 -15.61
N THR A 117 11.25 -11.44 -14.64
CA THR A 117 9.91 -11.51 -14.04
C THR A 117 9.72 -10.34 -13.09
N VAL A 118 8.78 -9.46 -13.38
CA VAL A 118 8.49 -8.29 -12.52
C VAL A 118 7.25 -8.56 -11.70
N ILE A 119 7.42 -8.75 -10.39
CA ILE A 119 6.31 -8.79 -9.44
C ILE A 119 6.11 -7.37 -8.92
N GLY A 120 4.93 -6.82 -9.11
CA GLY A 120 4.51 -5.58 -8.47
C GLY A 120 3.79 -5.87 -7.15
N ALA A 121 3.98 -5.02 -6.16
CA ALA A 121 3.16 -5.04 -4.96
C ALA A 121 2.84 -3.63 -4.48
N GLY A 122 1.61 -3.42 -4.01
CA GLY A 122 1.18 -2.11 -3.53
C GLY A 122 -0.24 -2.14 -2.99
N GLU A 123 -0.75 -1.00 -2.56
CA GLU A 123 -2.08 -0.91 -1.99
C GLU A 123 -3.18 -1.21 -3.02
N ALA A 124 -4.42 -1.41 -2.54
CA ALA A 124 -5.58 -1.61 -3.43
C ALA A 124 -5.81 -0.42 -4.39
N LYS A 125 -5.41 0.80 -3.99
CA LYS A 125 -5.58 2.02 -4.78
C LYS A 125 -4.60 2.18 -5.96
N THR A 126 -3.60 1.30 -6.08
CA THR A 126 -2.62 1.36 -7.17
C THR A 126 -3.31 1.28 -8.54
N LEU A 127 -2.95 2.19 -9.44
CA LEU A 127 -3.57 2.32 -10.75
C LEU A 127 -3.30 1.12 -11.66
N GLU A 128 -4.27 0.78 -12.50
CA GLU A 128 -4.21 -0.37 -13.42
C GLU A 128 -3.00 -0.31 -14.37
N ARG A 129 -2.57 0.90 -14.76
CA ARG A 129 -1.39 1.07 -15.65
C ARG A 129 -0.12 0.44 -15.08
N PHE A 130 0.11 0.57 -13.77
CA PHE A 130 1.30 -0.01 -13.14
C PHE A 130 1.11 -1.52 -12.93
N ARG A 131 -0.10 -1.94 -12.54
CA ARG A 131 -0.46 -3.36 -12.40
C ARG A 131 -0.23 -4.13 -13.70
N ALA A 132 -0.74 -3.62 -14.81
CA ALA A 132 -0.61 -4.23 -16.14
C ALA A 132 0.82 -4.19 -16.70
N ALA A 133 1.65 -3.26 -16.22
CA ALA A 133 3.06 -3.22 -16.59
C ALA A 133 3.88 -4.33 -15.91
N CYS A 134 3.44 -4.84 -14.76
CA CYS A 134 4.08 -5.96 -14.08
C CYS A 134 3.73 -7.31 -14.74
N SER A 135 4.51 -8.35 -14.47
CA SER A 135 4.16 -9.74 -14.85
C SER A 135 3.05 -10.28 -13.96
N GLU A 136 3.09 -9.92 -12.68
CA GLU A 136 2.06 -10.21 -11.68
C GLU A 136 1.98 -9.02 -10.72
N PHE A 137 0.81 -8.78 -10.13
CA PHE A 137 0.64 -7.73 -9.14
C PHE A 137 -0.08 -8.23 -7.88
N GLN A 138 0.56 -8.11 -6.72
CA GLN A 138 -0.01 -8.46 -5.42
C GLN A 138 -0.52 -7.21 -4.70
N VAL A 139 -1.79 -7.21 -4.30
CA VAL A 139 -2.29 -6.19 -3.37
C VAL A 139 -1.76 -6.49 -1.98
N LEU A 140 -1.06 -5.52 -1.38
CA LEU A 140 -0.69 -5.54 0.03
C LEU A 140 -1.93 -5.20 0.85
N SER A 141 -2.50 -6.23 1.45
CA SER A 141 -3.52 -6.06 2.48
C SER A 141 -2.86 -6.24 3.84
N PHE A 142 -3.29 -5.47 4.84
CA PHE A 142 -2.88 -5.74 6.22
C PHE A 142 -3.47 -7.08 6.62
N ASN A 143 -2.62 -8.10 6.72
CA ASN A 143 -3.01 -9.40 7.26
C ASN A 143 -2.21 -9.58 8.55
N PRO A 144 -2.82 -9.48 9.74
CA PRO A 144 -2.14 -9.92 10.96
C PRO A 144 -1.73 -11.39 10.77
N PRO A 145 -0.58 -11.82 11.31
CA PRO A 145 -0.05 -13.14 11.07
C PRO A 145 -1.04 -14.20 11.58
N ILE A 146 -1.77 -14.81 10.66
CA ILE A 146 -2.51 -16.05 10.89
C ILE A 146 -1.78 -17.12 10.11
N SER A 147 -1.18 -18.04 10.85
CA SER A 147 -0.60 -19.28 10.37
C SER A 147 -1.57 -19.97 9.41
N THR A 148 -1.13 -20.20 8.19
CA THR A 148 -1.83 -20.97 7.15
C THR A 148 -2.02 -22.43 7.58
N PRO A 149 -3.03 -23.16 7.04
CA PRO A 149 -3.00 -23.55 5.62
C PRO A 149 -4.29 -23.33 4.81
N VAL A 150 -4.03 -22.92 3.57
CA VAL A 150 -4.73 -23.10 2.28
C VAL A 150 -6.09 -23.81 2.29
N SER A 151 -7.12 -23.14 1.76
CA SER A 151 -8.04 -23.76 0.77
C SER A 151 -8.72 -22.68 -0.09
N GLN A 152 -8.67 -22.88 -1.41
CA GLN A 152 -9.47 -22.14 -2.38
C GLN A 152 -10.96 -22.52 -2.22
N ALA A 153 -11.87 -21.54 -2.23
CA ALA A 153 -13.09 -21.54 -3.03
C ALA A 153 -13.87 -20.22 -2.85
N LYS A 154 -14.40 -19.70 -3.96
CA LYS A 154 -15.45 -18.68 -4.07
C LYS A 154 -16.50 -18.74 -2.95
N SER A 155 -16.81 -17.59 -2.35
CA SER A 155 -18.18 -17.08 -2.33
C SER A 155 -18.17 -15.58 -2.00
N GLU A 156 -18.97 -14.87 -2.77
CA GLU A 156 -19.27 -13.45 -2.69
C GLU A 156 -20.14 -13.16 -1.46
N ALA A 157 -19.60 -12.42 -0.50
CA ALA A 157 -20.34 -11.72 0.53
C ALA A 157 -19.53 -10.49 0.95
N ALA A 158 -20.17 -9.32 0.95
CA ALA A 158 -19.54 -8.04 1.27
C ALA A 158 -18.85 -8.08 2.66
N PRO A 159 -17.63 -7.54 2.81
CA PRO A 159 -16.93 -7.55 4.09
C PRO A 159 -17.65 -6.62 5.10
N PRO A 160 -17.65 -6.96 6.41
CA PRO A 160 -18.20 -6.10 7.44
C PRO A 160 -17.43 -4.77 7.51
N VAL A 161 -18.16 -3.67 7.62
CA VAL A 161 -17.61 -2.31 7.67
C VAL A 161 -16.85 -2.10 8.99
N TYR A 162 -15.52 -2.10 8.93
CA TYR A 162 -14.67 -1.72 10.06
C TYR A 162 -14.56 -0.19 10.14
N VAL A 163 -14.97 0.38 11.27
CA VAL A 163 -14.79 1.82 11.57
C VAL A 163 -13.31 2.07 11.84
N THR A 164 -12.67 2.93 11.06
CA THR A 164 -11.25 3.29 11.26
C THR A 164 -11.09 4.46 12.23
N ASP A 165 -9.87 4.68 12.73
CA ASP A 165 -9.54 5.87 13.55
C ASP A 165 -9.86 7.18 12.81
N LEU A 166 -9.69 7.20 11.48
CA LEU A 166 -10.06 8.35 10.66
C LEU A 166 -11.57 8.59 10.72
N ASP A 167 -12.39 7.54 10.69
CA ASP A 167 -13.84 7.65 10.79
C ASP A 167 -14.29 8.12 12.18
N GLN A 168 -13.59 7.70 13.24
CA GLN A 168 -13.81 8.24 14.58
C GLN A 168 -13.51 9.74 14.66
N LYS A 169 -12.41 10.19 14.05
CA LYS A 169 -12.05 11.62 13.97
C LYS A 169 -13.08 12.43 13.20
N ILE A 170 -13.56 11.93 12.05
CA ILE A 170 -14.62 12.57 11.27
C ILE A 170 -15.92 12.64 12.08
N ARG A 171 -16.29 11.57 12.80
CA ARG A 171 -17.46 11.57 13.70
C ARG A 171 -17.35 12.64 14.77
N ASN A 172 -16.20 12.77 15.44
CA ASN A 172 -15.98 13.78 16.47
C ASN A 172 -16.15 15.19 15.89
N VAL A 173 -15.53 15.45 14.73
CA VAL A 173 -15.67 16.71 14.00
C VAL A 173 -17.11 17.03 13.60
N ILE A 174 -17.92 16.04 13.20
CA ILE A 174 -19.33 16.26 12.87
C ILE A 174 -20.15 16.50 14.16
N ARG A 175 -19.91 15.74 15.23
CA ARG A 175 -20.59 15.89 16.53
C ARG A 175 -20.38 17.27 17.14
N ASP A 176 -19.15 17.79 17.06
CA ASP A 176 -18.79 19.07 17.67
C ASP A 176 -19.37 20.27 16.90
N CYS A 177 -20.08 20.06 15.79
CA CYS A 177 -20.70 21.14 15.02
C CYS A 177 -21.98 21.67 15.68
N LYS A 178 -22.56 20.94 16.65
CA LYS A 178 -23.82 21.27 17.35
C LYS A 178 -25.03 21.55 16.43
N ASP A 179 -24.88 21.48 15.11
CA ASP A 179 -25.93 21.57 14.09
C ASP A 179 -26.53 20.17 13.84
N PRO A 180 -27.82 19.95 14.19
CA PRO A 180 -28.50 18.67 13.96
C PRO A 180 -28.61 18.29 12.47
N SER A 181 -28.53 19.29 11.58
CA SER A 181 -28.66 19.09 10.14
C SER A 181 -27.35 18.65 9.46
N GLY A 182 -26.26 18.48 10.21
CA GLY A 182 -24.98 17.96 9.72
C GLY A 182 -23.94 19.04 9.42
N LEU A 183 -22.73 18.60 9.05
CA LEU A 183 -21.60 19.48 8.74
C LEU A 183 -21.51 19.69 7.23
N GLU A 184 -21.35 20.92 6.77
CA GLU A 184 -21.08 21.20 5.36
C GLU A 184 -19.76 20.57 4.91
N VAL A 185 -19.79 19.82 3.81
CA VAL A 185 -18.62 19.08 3.31
C VAL A 185 -17.44 20.03 2.97
N ARG A 186 -17.72 21.29 2.61
CA ARG A 186 -16.67 22.30 2.36
C ARG A 186 -15.87 22.70 3.60
N ILE A 187 -16.51 22.67 4.77
CA ILE A 187 -15.88 23.07 6.05
C ILE A 187 -15.17 21.88 6.71
N LEU A 188 -15.53 20.66 6.32
CA LEU A 188 -14.90 19.44 6.84
C LEU A 188 -13.38 19.44 6.66
N SER A 189 -12.85 19.93 5.53
CA SER A 189 -11.39 20.10 5.35
C SER A 189 -10.75 20.97 6.43
N THR A 190 -11.35 22.14 6.69
CA THR A 190 -10.82 23.11 7.64
C THR A 190 -10.90 22.58 9.06
N ARG A 191 -12.00 21.91 9.43
CA ARG A 191 -12.15 21.33 10.76
C ARG A 191 -11.27 20.10 10.98
N MET A 192 -11.15 19.21 10.00
CA MET A 192 -10.26 18.04 10.13
C MET A 192 -8.81 18.46 10.32
N PHE A 193 -8.37 19.52 9.64
CA PHE A 193 -7.03 20.07 9.86
C PHE A 193 -6.90 20.77 11.22
N ARG A 194 -7.87 21.62 11.60
CA ARG A 194 -7.80 22.41 12.84
C ARG A 194 -7.93 21.56 14.11
N ASP A 195 -8.89 20.64 14.12
CA ASP A 195 -9.31 19.94 15.34
C ASP A 195 -8.59 18.59 15.48
N GLN A 196 -8.13 18.01 14.36
CA GLN A 196 -7.56 16.66 14.31
C GLN A 196 -6.19 16.58 13.61
N GLY A 197 -5.68 17.69 13.07
CA GLY A 197 -4.39 17.75 12.39
C GLY A 197 -4.31 16.99 11.06
N VAL A 198 -5.45 16.48 10.55
CA VAL A 198 -5.49 15.62 9.35
C VAL A 198 -5.70 16.47 8.09
N LYS A 199 -4.79 16.35 7.12
CA LYS A 199 -4.97 16.93 5.79
C LYS A 199 -5.45 15.88 4.80
N LEU A 200 -6.15 16.35 3.75
CA LEU A 200 -6.54 15.49 2.61
C LEU A 200 -5.34 14.87 1.89
N SER A 201 -4.17 15.53 1.95
CA SER A 201 -2.89 15.01 1.45
C SER A 201 -2.48 13.73 2.17
N ASP A 202 -2.62 13.70 3.49
CA ASP A 202 -2.13 12.61 4.33
C ASP A 202 -2.95 11.33 4.08
N ILE A 203 -4.23 11.49 3.76
CA ILE A 203 -5.16 10.41 3.47
C ILE A 203 -5.30 10.10 1.97
N HIS A 204 -4.56 10.81 1.10
CA HIS A 204 -4.50 10.56 -0.35
C HIS A 204 -5.88 10.54 -1.04
N VAL A 205 -6.81 11.42 -0.62
CA VAL A 205 -8.14 11.52 -1.23
C VAL A 205 -8.31 12.87 -1.96
N LYS A 206 -8.87 12.82 -3.18
CA LYS A 206 -9.16 14.01 -4.01
C LYS A 206 -10.02 15.06 -3.30
N ASN A 207 -11.03 14.63 -2.53
CA ASN A 207 -11.86 15.49 -1.68
C ASN A 207 -12.64 14.65 -0.66
N TRP A 208 -13.09 15.27 0.43
CA TRP A 208 -13.86 14.57 1.46
C TRP A 208 -15.13 13.92 0.94
N ARG A 209 -15.82 14.52 -0.03
CA ARG A 209 -17.04 13.91 -0.58
C ARG A 209 -16.75 12.53 -1.20
N ALA A 210 -15.63 12.39 -1.90
CA ALA A 210 -15.19 11.14 -2.51
C ALA A 210 -14.76 10.09 -1.47
N TYR A 211 -14.23 10.51 -0.32
CA TYR A 211 -13.98 9.61 0.82
C TYR A 211 -15.32 9.12 1.40
N LEU A 212 -16.18 10.06 1.79
CA LEU A 212 -17.43 9.79 2.50
C LEU A 212 -18.41 8.94 1.68
N SER A 213 -18.43 9.12 0.35
CA SER A 213 -19.31 8.34 -0.54
C SER A 213 -18.91 6.87 -0.66
N LYS A 214 -17.68 6.49 -0.28
CA LYS A 214 -17.25 5.08 -0.24
C LYS A 214 -17.83 4.32 0.95
N TYR A 215 -18.30 5.04 1.97
CA TYR A 215 -18.82 4.45 3.21
C TYR A 215 -20.27 4.90 3.47
N PRO A 216 -21.24 4.50 2.61
CA PRO A 216 -22.65 4.87 2.76
C PRO A 216 -23.28 4.33 4.06
N ASP A 217 -22.70 3.27 4.62
CA ASP A 217 -23.10 2.68 5.89
C ASP A 217 -22.64 3.50 7.11
N LEU A 218 -21.59 4.31 6.95
CA LEU A 218 -21.08 5.21 7.99
C LEU A 218 -21.65 6.63 7.86
N TYR A 219 -21.86 7.12 6.63
CA TYR A 219 -22.19 8.52 6.36
C TYR A 219 -23.42 8.68 5.47
N THR A 220 -24.20 9.72 5.74
CA THR A 220 -25.26 10.20 4.86
C THR A 220 -24.83 11.53 4.25
N LEU A 221 -24.91 11.64 2.92
CA LEU A 221 -24.51 12.81 2.16
C LEU A 221 -25.72 13.43 1.45
N ASP A 222 -25.85 14.74 1.52
CA ASP A 222 -26.83 15.46 0.69
C ASP A 222 -26.43 15.41 -0.80
N SER A 223 -27.38 15.73 -1.69
CA SER A 223 -27.14 15.89 -3.12
C SER A 223 -26.03 16.93 -3.39
N LYS A 224 -25.35 16.82 -4.53
CA LYS A 224 -24.24 17.73 -4.87
C LYS A 224 -24.75 19.17 -4.93
N GLY A 225 -24.11 20.06 -4.18
CA GLY A 225 -24.44 21.49 -4.14
C GLY A 225 -23.52 22.26 -3.19
N PRO A 226 -23.55 23.61 -3.22
CA PRO A 226 -22.68 24.47 -2.41
C PRO A 226 -22.88 24.33 -0.90
N ASN A 227 -24.06 23.82 -0.49
CA ASN A 227 -24.46 23.61 0.89
C ASN A 227 -24.65 22.12 1.23
N ALA A 228 -24.03 21.21 0.46
CA ALA A 228 -24.14 19.78 0.72
C ALA A 228 -23.54 19.45 2.10
N LYS A 229 -24.35 18.83 2.97
CA LYS A 229 -23.93 18.41 4.31
C LYS A 229 -23.64 16.92 4.38
N VAL A 230 -22.82 16.55 5.35
CA VAL A 230 -22.55 15.18 5.79
C VAL A 230 -23.07 14.96 7.21
N ARG A 231 -23.66 13.79 7.44
CA ARG A 231 -24.05 13.28 8.76
C ARG A 231 -23.42 11.92 8.96
N TYR A 232 -23.00 11.59 10.18
CA TYR A 232 -22.63 10.21 10.52
C TYR A 232 -23.88 9.43 10.93
N ARG A 233 -23.91 8.12 10.68
CA ARG A 233 -24.99 7.22 11.11
C ARG A 233 -24.65 6.69 12.51
N PRO A 234 -25.36 7.08 13.59
CA PRO A 234 -24.97 6.70 14.94
C PRO A 234 -24.90 5.18 15.16
N GLU A 235 -25.77 4.42 14.50
CA GLU A 235 -25.84 2.96 14.58
C GLU A 235 -24.55 2.27 14.12
N ALA A 236 -23.89 2.82 13.10
CA ALA A 236 -22.66 2.25 12.55
C ALA A 236 -21.44 2.49 13.46
N PHE A 237 -21.53 3.44 14.39
CA PHE A 237 -20.47 3.79 15.34
C PHE A 237 -20.74 3.29 16.77
N ARG A 238 -21.76 2.44 16.98
CA ARG A 238 -22.07 1.84 18.30
C ARG A 238 -21.18 0.65 18.66
N ASN A 239 -20.60 -0.03 17.67
CA ASN A 239 -19.83 -1.26 17.85
C ASN A 239 -18.32 -1.10 17.64
N ALA A 240 -17.82 0.14 17.53
CA ALA A 240 -16.37 0.38 17.44
C ALA A 240 -15.76 0.32 18.86
N PRO A 241 -14.72 -0.49 19.11
CA PRO A 241 -14.05 -0.49 20.41
C PRO A 241 -13.50 0.89 20.73
N ALA A 242 -13.69 1.30 21.99
CA ALA A 242 -13.27 2.58 22.54
C ALA A 242 -11.74 2.69 22.65
#